data_AF-A0A7T2GJM2-F1
#
_entry.id   AF-A0A7T2GJM2-F1
#
_cell.length_a   1.000
_cell.length_b   1.000
_cell.length_c   1.000
_cell.angle_alpha   90.00
_cell.angle_beta   90.00
_cell.angle_gamma   90.00
#
_symmetry.space_group_name_H-M   'P 1'
#
loop_
_entity.id
_entity.type
_entity.pdbx_description
1 polymer ?
#
loop_
_entity_poly.entity_id
_entity_poly.type
_entity_poly.pdbx_seq_one_letter_code
_entity_poly.pdbx_strand_id
1 'polypeptide(L)' 'MSFRDYISNRQARGNPQGDFVRDAKLDPNLPDVESWAQLRAYLERNRACDGAIDAARSVWGSYVAKTRRSARSV' A
#
# COMPACT_ATOMS: atom_id res chain seq x y z
N MET A 1 10.68 -1.52 8.61
CA MET A 1 9.66 -0.53 8.20
C MET A 1 8.44 -1.31 7.79
N SER A 2 7.30 -1.03 8.43
CA SER A 2 6.05 -1.70 8.10
C SER A 2 5.37 -1.11 6.86
N PHE A 3 4.26 -1.71 6.42
CA PHE A 3 3.53 -1.17 5.28
C PHE A 3 2.85 0.16 5.64
N ARG A 4 2.32 0.28 6.87
CA ARG A 4 1.72 1.53 7.35
C ARG A 4 2.75 2.66 7.42
N ASP A 5 3.96 2.40 7.93
CA ASP A 5 5.05 3.37 7.92
C ASP A 5 5.44 3.79 6.50
N TYR A 6 5.51 2.82 5.59
CA TYR A 6 5.82 3.07 4.19
C TYR A 6 4.80 4.00 3.54
N ILE A 7 3.50 3.75 3.76
CA ILE A 7 2.41 4.56 3.23
C ILE A 7 2.48 5.99 3.80
N SER A 8 2.61 6.16 5.11
CA SER A 8 2.70 7.47 5.77
C SER A 8 3.79 8.36 5.16
N ASN A 9 4.94 7.77 4.81
CA ASN A 9 6.08 8.48 4.22
C ASN A 9 6.05 8.60 2.69
N ARG A 10 5.16 7.88 2.00
CA ARG A 10 5.09 7.91 0.53
C ARG A 10 4.39 9.18 0.04
N GLN A 11 4.93 9.81 -1.00
CA GLN A 11 4.25 10.92 -1.68
C GLN A 11 3.06 10.40 -2.51
N ALA A 12 1.90 11.02 -2.32
CA ALA A 12 0.73 10.82 -3.18
C ALA A 12 0.88 11.71 -4.43
N ARG A 13 0.83 11.11 -5.62
CA ARG A 13 0.86 11.82 -6.91
C ARG A 13 -0.55 11.90 -7.51
N GLY A 14 -0.76 12.73 -8.53
CA GLY A 14 -2.04 12.80 -9.26
C GLY A 14 -2.24 11.64 -10.22
N ASN A 15 -2.23 10.41 -9.71
CA ASN A 15 -2.43 9.18 -10.47
C ASN A 15 -3.10 8.12 -9.57
N PRO A 16 -3.61 7.01 -10.13
CA PRO A 16 -4.35 6.02 -9.33
C PRO A 16 -3.57 5.47 -8.12
N GLN A 17 -2.25 5.28 -8.23
CA GLN A 17 -1.44 4.85 -7.09
C GLN A 17 -1.36 5.92 -6.00
N GLY A 18 -1.31 7.19 -6.39
CA GLY A 18 -1.29 8.31 -5.47
C GLY A 18 -2.64 8.54 -4.80
N ASP A 19 -3.74 8.30 -5.49
CA ASP A 19 -5.08 8.32 -4.89
C ASP A 19 -5.21 7.21 -3.85
N PHE A 20 -4.78 5.98 -4.17
CA PHE A 20 -4.68 4.91 -3.16
C PHE A 20 -3.83 5.33 -1.95
N VAL A 21 -2.67 5.95 -2.16
CA VAL A 21 -1.82 6.42 -1.05
C VAL A 21 -2.51 7.50 -0.23
N ARG A 22 -3.24 8.43 -0.85
CA ARG A 22 -3.99 9.48 -0.14
C ARG A 22 -5.08 8.86 0.72
N ASP A 23 -5.87 7.96 0.16
CA ASP A 23 -6.96 7.27 0.86
C ASP A 23 -6.40 6.43 2.02
N ALA A 24 -5.36 5.64 1.77
CA ALA A 24 -4.70 4.80 2.76
C ALA A 24 -4.09 5.61 3.93
N LYS A 25 -3.63 6.85 3.69
CA LYS A 25 -3.16 7.75 4.76
C LYS A 25 -4.28 8.28 5.64
N LEU A 26 -5.44 8.52 5.03
CA LEU A 26 -6.61 9.07 5.72
C LEU A 26 -7.45 7.99 6.41
N ASP A 27 -7.20 6.72 6.10
CA ASP A 27 -7.89 5.58 6.66
C ASP A 27 -7.29 5.13 8.02
N PRO A 28 -7.94 5.45 9.16
CA PRO A 28 -7.43 5.04 10.46
C PRO A 28 -7.45 3.51 10.64
N ASN A 29 -8.36 2.83 9.94
CA ASN A 29 -8.61 1.40 10.07
C ASN A 29 -7.70 0.54 9.19
N LEU A 30 -6.86 1.15 8.36
CA LEU A 30 -5.92 0.42 7.50
C LEU A 30 -5.01 -0.47 8.35
N PRO A 31 -5.12 -1.82 8.27
CA PRO A 31 -4.30 -2.69 9.08
C PRO A 31 -2.84 -2.61 8.64
N ASP A 32 -1.92 -2.87 9.56
CA ASP A 32 -0.52 -3.08 9.20
C ASP A 32 -0.36 -4.50 8.65
N VAL A 33 -0.46 -4.61 7.32
CA VAL A 33 -0.47 -5.87 6.60
C VAL A 33 0.93 -6.32 6.21
N GLU A 34 1.16 -7.63 6.25
CA GLU A 34 2.46 -8.25 5.96
C GLU A 34 2.48 -8.95 4.59
N SER A 35 1.31 -9.11 3.95
CA SER A 35 1.18 -9.76 2.65
C SER A 35 0.19 -9.05 1.72
N TRP A 36 0.38 -9.26 0.41
CA TRP A 36 -0.58 -8.82 -0.60
C TRP A 36 -1.98 -9.42 -0.37
N ALA A 37 -2.06 -10.68 0.07
CA ALA A 37 -3.34 -11.35 0.32
C ALA A 37 -4.13 -10.64 1.44
N GLN A 38 -3.47 -10.22 2.52
CA GLN A 38 -4.10 -9.46 3.60
C GLN A 38 -4.56 -8.08 3.12
N LEU A 39 -3.72 -7.35 2.38
CA LEU A 39 -4.09 -6.05 1.82
C LEU A 39 -5.29 -6.17 0.88
N ARG A 40 -5.27 -7.16 -0.02
CA ARG A 40 -6.35 -7.41 -0.96
C ARG A 40 -7.66 -7.75 -0.23
N ALA A 41 -7.62 -8.66 0.74
CA ALA A 41 -8.80 -9.02 1.53
C ALA A 41 -9.40 -7.81 2.26
N TYR A 42 -8.56 -6.92 2.79
CA TYR A 42 -9.00 -5.66 3.39
C TYR A 42 -9.74 -4.76 2.39
N LEU A 43 -9.18 -4.59 1.19
CA LEU A 43 -9.77 -3.75 0.14
C LEU A 43 -11.09 -4.33 -0.38
N GLU A 44 -11.14 -5.65 -0.59
CA GLU A 44 -12.36 -6.35 -1.01
C GLU A 44 -13.47 -6.23 0.05
N ARG A 45 -13.14 -6.38 1.34
CA ARG A 45 -14.08 -6.17 2.46
C ARG A 45 -14.65 -4.75 2.48
N ASN A 46 -13.85 -3.77 2.09
CA ASN A 46 -14.27 -2.37 1.97
C ASN A 46 -14.88 -2.01 0.61
N ARG A 47 -15.19 -3.01 -0.23
CA ARG A 47 -15.80 -2.83 -1.56
C ARG A 47 -14.99 -1.91 -2.48
N ALA A 48 -13.67 -1.94 -2.38
CA ALA A 48 -12.80 -1.26 -3.33
C ALA A 48 -13.06 -1.78 -4.76
N CYS A 49 -13.08 -0.89 -5.74
CA CYS A 49 -13.20 -1.28 -7.15
C CYS A 49 -11.89 -1.88 -7.68
N ASP A 50 -11.97 -2.60 -8.81
CA ASP A 50 -10.80 -3.27 -9.41
C ASP A 50 -9.63 -2.30 -9.67
N GLY A 51 -9.94 -1.08 -10.14
CA GLY A 51 -8.91 -0.05 -10.37
C GLY A 51 -8.19 0.37 -9.09
N ALA A 52 -8.88 0.42 -7.95
CA ALA A 52 -8.26 0.72 -6.65
C ALA A 52 -7.41 -0.47 -6.16
N ILE A 53 -7.86 -1.70 -6.40
CA ILE A 53 -7.09 -2.91 -6.08
C ILE A 53 -5.80 -2.97 -6.92
N ASP A 54 -5.86 -2.65 -8.21
CA ASP A 54 -4.67 -2.61 -9.09
C ASP A 54 -3.68 -1.51 -8.71
N ALA A 55 -4.19 -0.33 -8.32
CA ALA A 55 -3.39 0.75 -7.77
C ALA A 55 -2.68 0.30 -6.47
N ALA A 56 -3.41 -0.34 -5.55
CA ALA A 56 -2.86 -0.89 -4.32
C ALA A 56 -1.79 -1.96 -4.59
N ARG A 57 -2.01 -2.85 -5.56
CA ARG A 57 -1.05 -3.89 -5.96
C ARG A 57 0.26 -3.29 -6.43
N SER A 58 0.18 -2.23 -7.23
CA SER A 58 1.36 -1.49 -7.71
C SER A 58 2.12 -0.84 -6.55
N VAL A 59 1.40 -0.28 -5.58
CA VAL A 59 1.98 0.31 -4.37
C VAL A 59 2.64 -0.73 -3.49
N TRP A 60 1.99 -1.88 -3.29
CA TRP A 60 2.53 -3.02 -2.55
C TRP A 60 3.83 -3.55 -3.17
N GLY A 61 3.86 -3.73 -4.50
CA GLY A 61 5.08 -4.15 -5.21
C GLY A 61 6.25 -3.19 -4.96
N SER A 62 5.98 -1.88 -4.92
CA SER A 62 6.99 -0.86 -4.61
C SER A 62 7.48 -0.95 -3.15
N TYR A 63 6.58 -1.25 -2.21
CA TYR A 63 6.93 -1.49 -0.81
C TYR A 63 7.89 -2.69 -0.68
N VAL A 64 7.52 -3.82 -1.26
CA VAL A 64 8.34 -5.05 -1.26
C VAL A 64 9.71 -4.81 -1.90
N ALA A 65 9.78 -4.07 -3.00
CA ALA A 65 11.07 -3.72 -3.61
C ALA A 65 11.94 -2.86 -2.68
N LYS A 66 11.35 -1.88 -1.98
CA LYS A 66 12.06 -1.01 -1.03
C LYS A 66 12.55 -1.78 0.20
N THR A 67 11.75 -2.68 0.75
CA THR A 67 12.15 -3.49 1.91
C THR A 67 13.29 -4.45 1.55
N ARG A 68 13.23 -5.10 0.38
CA ARG A 68 14.32 -5.96 -0.11
C ARG A 68 15.63 -5.20 -0.33
N ARG A 69 15.58 -3.96 -0.82
CA ARG A 69 16.79 -3.13 -0.99
C ARG A 69 17.43 -2.76 0.34
N SER A 70 16.60 -2.51 1.35
CA SER A 70 17.06 -2.18 2.71
C SER A 70 17.75 -3.37 3.37
N ALA A 71 17.27 -4.60 3.12
CA ALA A 71 17.88 -5.83 3.62
C ALA A 71 19.21 -6.21 2.94
N ARG A 72 19.48 -5.69 1.74
CA ARG A 72 20.69 -5.99 0.95
C ARG A 72 21.83 -4.97 1.16
N SER A 73 21.59 -3.95 1.98
CA SER A 73 22.56 -2.87 2.26
C SER A 73 23.24 -3.04 3.63
N VAL A 74 23.27 -4.27 4.14
CA VAL A 74 23.89 -4.67 5.42
C VAL A 74 24.93 -5.74 5.13
#